data_AF-A0A0R3Q226-F1
#
_entry.id   AF-A0A0R3Q226-F1
#
_cell.length_a   1.000
_cell.length_b   1.000
_cell.length_c   1.000
_cell.angle_alpha   90.00
_cell.angle_beta   90.00
_cell.angle_gamma   90.00
#
_symmetry.space_group_name_H-M   'P 1'
#
loop_
_entity.id
_entity.type
_entity.pdbx_description
1 polymer ?
#
loop_
_entity_poly.entity_id
_entity_poly.type
_entity_poly.pdbx_seq_one_letter_code
_entity_poly.pdbx_strand_id
1 'polypeptide(L)'
;MPTKTLTIEQNLEDYVKLDKVGEGGKFGGIPATAIREISMLQELRNPNVVELISISLQENRLYLVFEFIALDLRKYLDAVPKNDFVPRETVQRFAFQICQAMCFVHQRRIIHRDLKPQNLLVDEKGTIKVADLGLSRSIAIPIRMYTHAVVTLWYRSPEILLGTSRYGAAIDVWAVGCILAEIAFKKSLFNGDSEIDQLFQIFRLLGTPTEKEWRGVNKLPEFKHTFPKWKKNELAERLNPFCDARLVDLIQLMLKYDPSLRISMRNALYHKYFDNVGCKMAISKKFRKTNEIGVIVKASFKEISPQR
;
A
#
# COMPACT_ATOMS: atom_id res chain seq x y z
N MET A 1 0.21 -3.00 -39.38
CA MET A 1 1.40 -3.00 -38.50
C MET A 1 1.49 -4.38 -37.86
N PRO A 2 2.61 -5.11 -37.97
CA PRO A 2 2.72 -6.41 -37.34
C PRO A 2 2.93 -6.20 -35.83
N THR A 3 1.92 -6.54 -35.07
CA THR A 3 1.93 -6.69 -33.62
C THR A 3 3.01 -7.71 -33.27
N LYS A 4 4.13 -7.27 -32.70
CA LYS A 4 5.06 -8.18 -32.02
C LYS A 4 4.41 -8.62 -30.72
N THR A 5 3.65 -9.71 -30.79
CA THR A 5 3.23 -10.48 -29.62
C THR A 5 4.50 -11.06 -29.01
N LEU A 6 4.91 -10.56 -27.84
CA LEU A 6 5.89 -11.25 -27.02
C LEU A 6 5.20 -12.51 -26.48
N THR A 7 5.48 -13.64 -27.10
CA THR A 7 5.14 -14.95 -26.58
C THR A 7 5.86 -15.09 -25.24
N ILE A 8 5.12 -15.24 -24.15
CA ILE A 8 5.70 -15.55 -22.84
C ILE A 8 6.30 -16.95 -22.99
N GLU A 9 7.62 -17.04 -23.11
CA GLU A 9 8.32 -18.33 -23.09
C GLU A 9 8.02 -18.99 -21.74
N GLN A 10 7.71 -20.30 -21.78
CA GLN A 10 7.22 -21.14 -20.67
C GLN A 10 8.12 -21.20 -19.41
N ASN A 11 9.20 -20.43 -19.34
CA ASN A 11 10.18 -20.41 -18.25
C ASN A 11 10.10 -19.15 -17.35
N LEU A 12 9.19 -18.20 -17.62
CA LEU A 12 9.07 -16.96 -16.82
C LEU A 12 8.01 -17.02 -15.71
N GLU A 13 7.21 -18.08 -15.64
CA GLU A 13 6.17 -18.23 -14.61
C GLU A 13 6.75 -18.26 -13.18
N ASP A 14 7.99 -18.73 -13.03
CA ASP A 14 8.70 -18.78 -11.73
C ASP A 14 9.22 -17.42 -11.25
N TYR A 15 9.23 -16.39 -12.11
CA TYR A 15 9.85 -15.08 -11.85
C TYR A 15 8.90 -13.89 -11.97
N VAL A 16 7.63 -14.13 -12.31
CA VAL A 16 6.66 -13.07 -12.62
C VAL A 16 5.31 -13.35 -11.97
N LYS A 17 4.69 -12.32 -11.36
CA LYS A 17 3.26 -12.36 -10.99
C LYS A 17 2.41 -11.84 -12.16
N LEU A 18 1.47 -12.66 -12.62
CA LEU A 18 0.46 -12.28 -13.61
C LEU A 18 -0.82 -11.84 -12.92
N ASP A 19 -1.32 -10.65 -13.25
CA ASP A 19 -2.65 -10.21 -12.85
C ASP A 19 -3.58 -10.10 -14.06
N LYS A 20 -4.79 -10.66 -13.93
CA LYS A 20 -5.80 -10.71 -15.00
C LYS A 20 -6.77 -9.56 -14.81
N VAL A 21 -6.74 -8.62 -15.74
CA VAL A 21 -7.71 -7.51 -15.77
C VAL A 21 -8.89 -7.90 -16.68
N GLY A 22 -10.12 -7.67 -16.20
CA GLY A 22 -11.38 -8.24 -16.72
C GLY A 22 -11.67 -8.11 -18.22
N GLU A 23 -12.68 -8.85 -18.68
CA GLU A 23 -13.11 -8.87 -20.09
C GLU A 23 -13.73 -7.52 -20.49
N GLY A 24 -13.25 -6.94 -21.59
CA GLY A 24 -13.87 -5.75 -22.18
C GLY A 24 -15.35 -6.01 -22.45
N GLY A 25 -16.23 -5.09 -22.04
CA GLY A 25 -17.67 -5.20 -22.29
C GLY A 25 -18.00 -5.35 -23.78
N LYS A 26 -19.28 -5.62 -24.09
CA LYS A 26 -19.85 -6.00 -25.41
C LYS A 26 -19.41 -5.19 -26.66
N PHE A 27 -18.60 -4.14 -26.51
CA PHE A 27 -18.05 -3.28 -27.57
C PHE A 27 -16.51 -3.30 -27.71
N GLY A 28 -15.82 -4.32 -27.17
CA GLY A 28 -14.48 -4.70 -27.63
C GLY A 28 -13.39 -3.64 -27.46
N GLY A 29 -12.95 -3.39 -26.22
CA GLY A 29 -11.77 -2.59 -25.94
C GLY A 29 -11.46 -2.50 -24.45
N ILE A 30 -10.18 -2.25 -24.13
CA ILE A 30 -9.76 -1.91 -22.77
C ILE A 30 -10.32 -0.50 -22.44
N PRO A 31 -11.02 -0.30 -21.30
CA PRO A 31 -11.52 1.01 -20.93
C PRO A 31 -10.39 2.07 -20.90
N ALA A 32 -10.66 3.28 -21.38
CA ALA A 32 -9.68 4.37 -21.38
C ALA A 32 -9.16 4.69 -19.97
N THR A 33 -9.97 4.46 -18.94
CA THR A 33 -9.57 4.56 -17.53
C THR A 33 -8.48 3.55 -17.16
N ALA A 34 -8.63 2.30 -17.61
CA ALA A 34 -7.66 1.25 -17.39
C ALA A 34 -6.32 1.57 -18.07
N ILE A 35 -6.35 2.04 -19.32
CA ILE A 35 -5.14 2.47 -20.06
C ILE A 35 -4.40 3.55 -19.28
N ARG A 36 -5.12 4.57 -18.80
CA ARG A 36 -4.53 5.67 -18.02
C ARG A 36 -3.85 5.17 -16.75
N GLU A 37 -4.44 4.21 -16.07
CA GLU A 37 -3.92 3.67 -14.81
C GLU A 37 -2.70 2.78 -15.04
N ILE A 38 -2.74 1.96 -16.08
CA ILE A 38 -1.59 1.16 -16.51
C ILE A 38 -0.42 2.08 -16.88
N SER A 39 -0.66 3.17 -17.61
CA SER A 39 0.38 4.16 -17.90
C SER A 39 0.94 4.79 -16.62
N MET A 40 0.11 5.06 -15.62
CA MET A 40 0.60 5.54 -14.32
C MET A 40 1.47 4.48 -13.62
N LEU A 41 1.09 3.20 -13.65
CA LEU A 41 1.86 2.10 -13.07
C LEU A 41 3.23 1.92 -13.74
N GLN A 42 3.32 2.11 -15.07
CA GLN A 42 4.60 2.05 -15.80
C GLN A 42 5.63 3.09 -15.34
N GLU A 43 5.17 4.22 -14.79
CA GLU A 43 6.03 5.29 -14.26
C GLU A 43 6.44 5.06 -12.79
N LEU A 44 5.93 4.03 -12.11
CA LEU A 44 6.20 3.74 -10.70
C LEU A 44 7.48 2.91 -10.51
N ARG A 45 8.63 3.50 -10.83
CA ARG A 45 9.93 2.89 -10.56
C ARG A 45 10.48 3.35 -9.22
N ASN A 46 10.44 2.48 -8.22
CA ASN A 46 10.98 2.73 -6.87
C ASN A 46 11.44 1.41 -6.23
N PRO A 47 12.56 1.37 -5.50
CA PRO A 47 13.07 0.13 -4.88
C PRO A 47 12.11 -0.50 -3.87
N ASN A 48 11.16 0.26 -3.32
CA ASN A 48 10.17 -0.20 -2.34
C ASN A 48 8.75 -0.29 -2.92
N VAL A 49 8.60 -0.32 -4.24
CA VAL A 49 7.34 -0.56 -4.95
C VAL A 49 7.56 -1.69 -5.94
N VAL A 50 6.60 -2.62 -6.02
CA VAL A 50 6.65 -3.71 -7.00
C VAL A 50 6.60 -3.15 -8.42
N GLU A 51 7.60 -3.50 -9.22
CA GLU A 51 7.74 -3.02 -10.59
C GLU A 51 6.83 -3.78 -11.57
N LEU A 52 6.10 -3.03 -12.40
CA LEU A 52 5.45 -3.54 -13.59
C LEU A 52 6.50 -3.73 -14.69
N ILE A 53 6.87 -4.98 -14.97
CA ILE A 53 7.90 -5.35 -15.94
C ILE A 53 7.36 -5.21 -17.37
N SER A 54 6.18 -5.78 -17.63
CA SER A 54 5.60 -5.74 -18.97
C SER A 54 4.08 -5.84 -18.94
N ILE A 55 3.48 -5.60 -20.10
CA ILE A 55 2.05 -5.69 -20.33
C ILE A 55 1.86 -6.54 -21.57
N SER A 56 0.97 -7.53 -21.49
CA SER A 56 0.64 -8.39 -22.62
C SER A 56 -0.86 -8.35 -22.88
N LEU A 57 -1.26 -8.29 -24.15
CA LEU A 57 -2.65 -8.36 -24.59
C LEU A 57 -2.81 -9.63 -25.44
N GLN A 58 -3.54 -10.60 -24.90
CA GLN A 58 -3.81 -11.88 -25.57
C GLN A 58 -5.31 -12.13 -25.54
N GLU A 59 -5.91 -12.50 -26.67
CA GLU A 59 -7.33 -12.86 -26.75
C GLU A 59 -8.29 -11.84 -26.10
N ASN A 60 -8.04 -10.54 -26.33
CA ASN A 60 -8.81 -9.44 -25.73
C ASN A 60 -8.75 -9.40 -24.18
N ARG A 61 -7.71 -9.99 -23.59
CA ARG A 61 -7.40 -9.97 -22.16
C ARG A 61 -6.07 -9.31 -21.91
N LEU A 62 -6.06 -8.41 -20.94
CA LEU A 62 -4.88 -7.68 -20.52
C LEU A 62 -4.21 -8.40 -19.35
N TYR A 63 -2.92 -8.65 -19.50
CA TYR A 63 -2.04 -9.26 -18.52
C TYR A 63 -1.01 -8.24 -18.07
N LEU A 64 -0.90 -8.06 -16.77
CA LEU A 64 0.13 -7.25 -16.14
C LEU A 64 1.18 -8.19 -15.54
N VAL A 65 2.43 -8.01 -15.96
CA VAL A 65 3.59 -8.83 -15.57
C VAL A 65 4.39 -8.02 -14.55
N PHE A 66 4.34 -8.43 -13.29
CA PHE A 66 5.09 -7.81 -12.20
C PHE A 66 6.31 -8.63 -11.80
N GLU A 67 7.29 -7.99 -11.16
CA GLU A 67 8.34 -8.73 -10.47
C GLU A 67 7.74 -9.67 -9.41
N PHE A 68 8.29 -10.87 -9.29
CA PHE A 68 7.85 -11.85 -8.30
C PHE A 68 8.64 -11.73 -7.00
N ILE A 69 7.91 -11.68 -5.89
CA ILE A 69 8.47 -11.78 -4.53
C ILE A 69 7.59 -12.78 -3.77
N ALA A 70 8.19 -13.89 -3.35
CA ALA A 70 7.45 -15.04 -2.83
C ALA A 70 6.82 -14.80 -1.45
N LEU A 71 7.47 -14.00 -0.61
CA LEU A 71 7.09 -13.82 0.79
C LEU A 71 6.36 -12.49 0.98
N ASP A 72 5.12 -12.57 1.47
CA ASP A 72 4.39 -11.40 1.97
C ASP A 72 4.66 -11.18 3.47
N LEU A 73 4.45 -9.97 3.96
CA LEU A 73 4.72 -9.59 5.34
C LEU A 73 3.87 -10.39 6.33
N ARG A 74 2.66 -10.82 5.95
CA ARG A 74 1.85 -11.67 6.82
C ARG A 74 2.54 -13.00 7.07
N LYS A 75 2.96 -13.69 6.01
CA LYS A 75 3.72 -14.95 6.10
C LYS A 75 5.05 -14.74 6.84
N TYR A 76 5.73 -13.62 6.62
CA TYR A 76 6.95 -13.28 7.36
C TYR A 76 6.69 -13.22 8.88
N LEU A 77 5.62 -12.54 9.32
CA LEU A 77 5.27 -12.44 10.74
C LEU A 77 4.81 -13.78 11.34
N ASP A 78 4.08 -14.59 10.56
CA ASP A 78 3.63 -15.92 10.98
C ASP A 78 4.81 -16.90 11.14
N ALA A 79 5.91 -16.71 10.38
CA ALA A 79 7.14 -17.50 10.48
C ALA A 79 8.01 -17.16 11.70
N VAL A 80 7.83 -15.97 12.31
CA VAL A 80 8.54 -15.63 13.55
C VAL A 80 8.04 -16.53 14.69
N PRO A 81 8.92 -17.19 15.48
CA PRO A 81 8.51 -18.06 16.58
C PRO A 81 7.52 -17.38 17.55
N LYS A 82 6.60 -18.15 18.14
CA LYS A 82 5.50 -17.60 18.97
C LYS A 82 5.97 -16.73 20.14
N ASN A 83 7.12 -17.07 20.72
CA ASN A 83 7.70 -16.37 21.87
C ASN A 83 8.70 -15.28 21.48
N ASP A 84 8.93 -15.09 20.18
CA ASP A 84 9.87 -14.09 19.65
C ASP A 84 9.15 -12.98 18.90
N PHE A 85 9.85 -11.86 18.77
CA PHE A 85 9.42 -10.67 18.05
C PHE A 85 10.40 -10.34 16.92
N VAL A 86 9.92 -9.57 15.95
CA VAL A 86 10.79 -9.02 14.90
C VAL A 86 11.86 -8.12 15.56
N PRO A 87 13.15 -8.28 15.23
CA PRO A 87 14.20 -7.43 15.79
C PRO A 87 13.91 -5.94 15.56
N ARG A 88 14.16 -5.09 16.56
CA ARG A 88 13.83 -3.65 16.49
C ARG A 88 14.47 -2.94 15.28
N GLU A 89 15.70 -3.30 14.90
CA GLU A 89 16.36 -2.76 13.70
C GLU A 89 15.60 -3.14 12.42
N THR A 90 15.07 -4.37 12.33
CA THR A 90 14.23 -4.82 11.22
C THR A 90 12.89 -4.08 11.20
N VAL A 91 12.23 -3.90 12.35
CA VAL A 91 10.99 -3.10 12.46
C VAL A 91 11.21 -1.68 11.95
N GLN A 92 12.32 -1.04 12.36
CA GLN A 92 12.67 0.32 11.94
C GLN A 92 12.95 0.40 10.43
N ARG A 93 13.68 -0.58 9.88
CA ARG A 93 13.94 -0.67 8.43
C ARG A 93 12.67 -0.86 7.61
N PHE A 94 11.80 -1.78 8.02
CA PHE A 94 10.52 -2.01 7.36
C PHE A 94 9.65 -0.76 7.41
N ALA A 95 9.54 -0.13 8.60
CA ALA A 95 8.79 1.11 8.76
C ALA A 95 9.29 2.22 7.83
N PHE A 96 10.62 2.38 7.72
CA PHE A 96 11.22 3.39 6.85
C PHE A 96 10.92 3.11 5.38
N GLN A 97 11.10 1.87 4.91
CA GLN A 97 10.86 1.47 3.52
C GLN A 97 9.38 1.60 3.13
N ILE A 98 8.45 1.25 4.02
CA ILE A 98 7.01 1.44 3.81
C ILE A 98 6.68 2.94 3.70
N CYS A 99 7.21 3.77 4.61
CA CYS A 99 7.01 5.22 4.54
C CYS A 99 7.61 5.83 3.26
N GLN A 100 8.77 5.33 2.81
CA GLN A 100 9.44 5.77 1.60
C GLN A 100 8.63 5.42 0.34
N ALA A 101 8.14 4.18 0.24
CA ALA A 101 7.26 3.73 -0.83
C ALA A 101 5.98 4.57 -0.88
N MET A 102 5.29 4.72 0.25
CA MET A 102 4.03 5.44 0.29
C MET A 102 4.20 6.95 0.06
N CYS A 103 5.31 7.55 0.49
CA CYS A 103 5.65 8.93 0.12
C CYS A 103 5.81 9.07 -1.40
N PHE A 104 6.50 8.13 -2.05
CA PHE A 104 6.69 8.12 -3.50
C PHE A 104 5.36 7.97 -4.27
N VAL A 105 4.47 7.08 -3.79
CA VAL A 105 3.14 6.82 -4.34
C VAL A 105 2.24 8.06 -4.17
N HIS A 106 2.18 8.65 -2.97
CA HIS A 106 1.36 9.82 -2.68
C HIS A 106 1.78 11.07 -3.46
N GLN A 107 3.09 11.25 -3.74
CA GLN A 107 3.60 12.34 -4.57
C GLN A 107 3.11 12.27 -6.03
N ARG A 108 2.74 11.08 -6.50
CA ARG A 108 2.13 10.86 -7.82
C ARG A 108 0.60 10.87 -7.79
N ARG A 109 0.00 11.33 -6.68
CA ARG A 109 -1.45 11.43 -6.48
C ARG A 109 -2.17 10.07 -6.52
N ILE A 110 -1.45 9.00 -6.21
CA ILE A 110 -2.02 7.65 -6.08
C ILE A 110 -2.33 7.41 -4.61
N ILE A 111 -3.49 6.79 -4.36
CA ILE A 111 -3.91 6.32 -3.02
C ILE A 111 -4.05 4.80 -3.14
N HIS A 112 -3.41 4.06 -2.24
CA HIS A 112 -3.40 2.60 -2.32
C HIS A 112 -4.75 1.99 -1.94
N ARG A 113 -5.39 2.47 -0.86
CA ARG A 113 -6.74 2.09 -0.37
C ARG A 113 -6.91 0.67 0.19
N ASP A 114 -5.93 -0.21 0.03
CA ASP A 114 -5.99 -1.60 0.50
C ASP A 114 -4.62 -2.02 1.08
N LEU A 115 -3.97 -1.13 1.82
CA LEU A 115 -2.73 -1.49 2.52
C LEU A 115 -3.04 -2.48 3.64
N LYS A 116 -2.33 -3.61 3.58
CA LYS A 116 -2.37 -4.71 4.55
C LYS A 116 -1.07 -5.51 4.43
N PRO A 117 -0.68 -6.31 5.44
CA PRO A 117 0.55 -7.10 5.39
C PRO A 117 0.64 -8.04 4.17
N GLN A 118 -0.48 -8.53 3.64
CA GLN A 118 -0.50 -9.36 2.43
C GLN A 118 -0.08 -8.61 1.16
N ASN A 119 -0.20 -7.27 1.15
CA ASN A 119 0.17 -6.42 0.01
C ASN A 119 1.55 -5.76 0.21
N LEU A 120 2.30 -6.20 1.24
CA LEU A 120 3.69 -5.81 1.48
C LEU A 120 4.56 -7.03 1.30
N LEU A 121 5.43 -7.03 0.30
CA LEU A 121 6.28 -8.16 -0.03
C LEU A 121 7.67 -7.96 0.58
N VAL A 122 8.27 -9.03 1.07
CA VAL A 122 9.60 -9.07 1.67
C VAL A 122 10.52 -9.89 0.76
N ASP A 123 11.54 -9.25 0.19
CA ASP A 123 12.54 -9.99 -0.60
C ASP A 123 13.55 -10.72 0.30
N GLU A 124 14.37 -11.59 -0.31
CA GLU A 124 15.40 -12.37 0.39
C GLU A 124 16.47 -11.50 1.07
N LYS A 125 16.60 -10.23 0.67
CA LYS A 125 17.53 -9.26 1.24
C LYS A 125 16.91 -8.47 2.40
N GLY A 126 15.66 -8.76 2.76
CA GLY A 126 14.92 -8.04 3.80
C GLY A 126 14.50 -6.63 3.35
N THR A 127 14.22 -6.44 2.06
CA THR A 127 13.63 -5.22 1.51
C THR A 127 12.12 -5.38 1.40
N ILE A 128 11.38 -4.38 1.87
CA ILE A 128 9.94 -4.27 1.70
C ILE A 128 9.60 -3.61 0.37
N LYS A 129 8.66 -4.22 -0.37
CA LYS A 129 8.01 -3.63 -1.53
C LYS A 129 6.50 -3.59 -1.38
N VAL A 130 5.91 -2.45 -1.71
CA VAL A 130 4.45 -2.27 -1.76
C VAL A 130 3.93 -2.83 -3.08
N ALA A 131 2.98 -3.77 -3.00
CA ALA A 131 2.33 -4.44 -4.12
C ALA A 131 0.89 -3.98 -4.32
N ASP A 132 0.22 -4.48 -5.36
CA ASP A 132 -1.22 -4.31 -5.62
C ASP A 132 -1.71 -2.85 -5.56
N LEU A 133 -0.89 -1.94 -6.11
CA LEU A 133 -1.18 -0.51 -6.18
C LEU A 133 -2.42 -0.23 -7.02
N GLY A 134 -3.54 0.09 -6.37
CA GLY A 134 -4.71 0.73 -6.98
C GLY A 134 -5.54 -0.10 -7.96
N LEU A 135 -5.03 -1.26 -8.42
CA LEU A 135 -5.69 -2.13 -9.42
C LEU A 135 -7.12 -2.54 -9.04
N SER A 136 -7.41 -2.66 -7.74
CA SER A 136 -8.68 -3.19 -7.24
C SER A 136 -9.90 -2.27 -7.39
N ARG A 137 -9.73 -0.97 -7.68
CA ARG A 137 -10.89 -0.04 -7.75
C ARG A 137 -10.87 0.95 -8.92
N SER A 138 -9.77 1.04 -9.63
CA SER A 138 -9.58 2.04 -10.67
C SER A 138 -9.92 1.43 -12.06
N ILE A 139 -9.67 0.13 -12.22
CA ILE A 139 -9.95 -0.60 -13.48
C ILE A 139 -11.35 -1.25 -13.54
N ALA A 140 -12.08 -1.32 -12.44
CA ALA A 140 -13.45 -1.85 -12.40
C ALA A 140 -14.50 -0.73 -12.22
N ILE A 141 -15.26 -0.46 -13.28
CA ILE A 141 -16.74 -0.26 -13.36
C ILE A 141 -17.43 0.14 -12.02
N PRO A 142 -18.28 1.18 -12.01
CA PRO A 142 -18.55 2.07 -10.87
C PRO A 142 -18.86 1.34 -9.58
N ILE A 143 -18.24 1.83 -8.49
CA ILE A 143 -18.53 1.64 -7.07
C ILE A 143 -19.69 0.64 -6.86
N ARG A 144 -19.42 -0.65 -7.08
CA ARG A 144 -20.32 -1.67 -6.56
C ARG A 144 -20.13 -1.61 -5.05
N MET A 145 -21.23 -1.30 -4.36
CA MET A 145 -21.37 -1.46 -2.93
C MET A 145 -20.69 -2.78 -2.54
N TYR A 146 -19.73 -2.70 -1.61
CA TYR A 146 -18.99 -3.86 -1.14
C TYR A 146 -19.98 -4.95 -0.75
N THR A 147 -20.00 -6.06 -1.49
CA THR A 147 -20.63 -7.29 -1.01
C THR A 147 -19.91 -7.66 0.28
N HIS A 148 -20.64 -7.79 1.38
CA HIS A 148 -20.16 -8.01 2.76
C HIS A 148 -19.33 -9.29 2.98
N ALA A 149 -18.99 -10.04 1.94
CA ALA A 149 -18.21 -11.26 2.03
C ALA A 149 -16.72 -10.98 1.68
N VAL A 150 -15.88 -11.06 2.72
CA VAL A 150 -14.42 -11.27 2.64
C VAL A 150 -13.58 -10.07 2.17
N VAL A 151 -13.71 -8.91 2.83
CA VAL A 151 -12.68 -7.85 2.77
C VAL A 151 -12.15 -7.57 4.17
N THR A 152 -10.84 -7.62 4.35
CA THR A 152 -10.19 -7.33 5.63
C THR A 152 -10.45 -5.88 6.05
N LEU A 153 -11.16 -5.68 7.17
CA LEU A 153 -11.51 -4.36 7.72
C LEU A 153 -10.40 -3.73 8.59
N TRP A 154 -9.44 -4.54 9.00
CA TRP A 154 -8.51 -4.28 10.11
C TRP A 154 -7.63 -3.04 9.94
N TYR A 155 -7.37 -2.66 8.68
CA TYR A 155 -6.52 -1.51 8.31
C TYR A 155 -7.34 -0.30 7.80
N ARG A 156 -8.67 -0.39 7.84
CA ARG A 156 -9.57 0.67 7.36
C ARG A 156 -9.61 1.83 8.36
N SER A 157 -9.49 3.05 7.85
CA SER A 157 -9.50 4.26 8.67
C SER A 157 -10.90 4.63 9.17
N PRO A 158 -11.01 5.35 10.31
CA PRO A 158 -12.30 5.69 10.91
C PRO A 158 -13.16 6.56 9.99
N GLU A 159 -12.59 7.43 9.16
CA GLU A 159 -13.35 8.23 8.19
C GLU A 159 -14.03 7.42 7.09
N ILE A 160 -13.42 6.31 6.67
CA ILE A 160 -14.06 5.39 5.73
C ILE A 160 -15.18 4.62 6.42
N LEU A 161 -14.95 4.14 7.65
CA LEU A 161 -15.97 3.45 8.45
C LEU A 161 -17.16 4.35 8.83
N LEU A 162 -16.92 5.65 8.99
CA LEU A 162 -17.95 6.65 9.29
C LEU A 162 -18.63 7.22 8.03
N GLY A 163 -18.30 6.70 6.85
CA GLY A 163 -19.03 6.97 5.61
C GLY A 163 -18.64 8.27 4.90
N THR A 164 -17.42 8.79 5.07
CA THR A 164 -17.01 9.99 4.31
C THR A 164 -17.08 9.75 2.80
N SER A 165 -17.65 10.69 2.06
CA SER A 165 -17.66 10.66 0.59
C SER A 165 -16.36 11.18 -0.03
N ARG A 166 -15.57 11.93 0.75
CA ARG A 166 -14.29 12.51 0.32
C ARG A 166 -13.19 12.03 1.24
N TYR A 167 -12.20 11.37 0.65
CA TYR A 167 -11.03 10.85 1.34
C TYR A 167 -9.77 11.09 0.50
N GLY A 168 -8.62 11.04 1.15
CA GLY A 168 -7.32 11.30 0.54
C GLY A 168 -6.25 10.32 1.02
N ALA A 169 -4.99 10.66 0.77
CA ALA A 169 -3.82 9.85 1.14
C ALA A 169 -3.74 9.50 2.64
N ALA A 170 -4.42 10.26 3.51
CA ALA A 170 -4.46 10.00 4.95
C ALA A 170 -5.00 8.61 5.32
N ILE A 171 -5.87 8.00 4.49
CA ILE A 171 -6.38 6.64 4.76
C ILE A 171 -5.26 5.60 4.71
N ASP A 172 -4.30 5.77 3.80
CA ASP A 172 -3.14 4.89 3.70
C ASP A 172 -2.21 5.10 4.90
N VAL A 173 -2.09 6.34 5.41
CA VAL A 173 -1.31 6.64 6.61
C VAL A 173 -1.84 5.88 7.82
N TRP A 174 -3.16 5.84 7.98
CA TRP A 174 -3.80 5.05 9.04
C TRP A 174 -3.44 3.57 8.92
N ALA A 175 -3.60 3.01 7.71
CA ALA A 175 -3.28 1.61 7.44
C ALA A 175 -1.81 1.29 7.75
N VAL A 176 -0.87 2.17 7.37
CA VAL A 176 0.54 2.04 7.75
C VAL A 176 0.70 2.07 9.26
N GLY A 177 0.06 2.98 10.00
CA GLY A 177 0.11 3.00 11.46
C GLY A 177 -0.32 1.67 12.10
N CYS A 178 -1.41 1.08 11.61
CA CYS A 178 -1.86 -0.26 12.04
C CYS A 178 -0.83 -1.35 11.72
N ILE A 179 -0.22 -1.32 10.52
CA ILE A 179 0.80 -2.29 10.09
C ILE A 179 2.07 -2.16 10.93
N LEU A 180 2.53 -0.94 11.22
CA LEU A 180 3.74 -0.73 12.05
C LEU A 180 3.54 -1.27 13.46
N ALA A 181 2.35 -1.07 14.03
CA ALA A 181 1.98 -1.67 15.29
C ALA A 181 2.01 -3.21 15.18
N GLU A 182 1.36 -3.78 14.15
CA GLU A 182 1.32 -5.23 13.94
C GLU A 182 2.70 -5.87 13.74
N ILE A 183 3.64 -5.21 13.06
CA ILE A 183 5.01 -5.70 12.92
C ILE A 183 5.69 -5.82 14.29
N ALA A 184 5.46 -4.87 15.19
CA ALA A 184 6.16 -4.80 16.47
C ALA A 184 5.69 -5.88 17.47
N PHE A 185 4.39 -6.20 17.52
CA PHE A 185 3.84 -7.16 18.49
C PHE A 185 3.12 -8.38 17.89
N LYS A 186 3.19 -8.54 16.56
CA LYS A 186 2.73 -9.70 15.76
C LYS A 186 1.23 -9.99 15.78
N LYS A 187 0.41 -9.07 16.26
CA LYS A 187 -1.05 -9.20 16.22
C LYS A 187 -1.62 -7.94 15.60
N SER A 188 -2.70 -8.09 14.84
CA SER A 188 -3.40 -6.95 14.27
C SER A 188 -3.87 -6.02 15.38
N LEU A 189 -3.67 -4.71 15.17
CA LEU A 189 -4.00 -3.68 16.16
C LEU A 189 -5.51 -3.61 16.43
N PHE A 190 -6.28 -3.79 15.35
CA PHE A 190 -7.73 -3.90 15.35
C PHE A 190 -8.09 -5.12 14.52
N ASN A 191 -9.00 -5.95 15.01
CA ASN A 191 -9.39 -7.20 14.37
C ASN A 191 -10.91 -7.34 14.35
N GLY A 192 -11.61 -6.32 13.87
CA GLY A 192 -13.06 -6.29 13.78
C GLY A 192 -13.63 -7.29 12.78
N ASP A 193 -14.76 -7.89 13.11
CA ASP A 193 -15.51 -8.82 12.26
C ASP A 193 -16.59 -8.14 11.40
N SER A 194 -16.92 -6.89 11.73
CA SER A 194 -17.91 -6.04 11.07
C SER A 194 -17.45 -4.58 11.11
N GLU A 195 -18.04 -3.70 10.29
CA GLU A 195 -17.65 -2.28 10.27
C GLU A 195 -17.88 -1.61 11.62
N ILE A 196 -18.97 -1.96 12.30
CA ILE A 196 -19.29 -1.43 13.63
C ILE A 196 -18.36 -1.97 14.70
N ASP A 197 -18.02 -3.27 14.67
CA ASP A 197 -17.07 -3.85 15.62
C ASP A 197 -15.67 -3.27 15.41
N GLN A 198 -15.22 -3.16 14.16
CA GLN A 198 -13.96 -2.50 13.82
C GLN A 198 -13.91 -1.07 14.37
N LEU A 199 -14.98 -0.29 14.20
CA LEU A 199 -15.08 1.06 14.73
C LEU A 199 -15.03 1.08 16.27
N PHE A 200 -15.73 0.17 16.93
CA PHE A 200 -15.73 0.05 18.39
C PHE A 200 -14.39 -0.41 18.96
N GLN A 201 -13.65 -1.28 18.27
CA GLN A 201 -12.28 -1.63 18.66
C GLN A 201 -11.36 -0.41 18.57
N ILE A 202 -11.50 0.40 17.52
CA ILE A 202 -10.77 1.68 17.39
C ILE A 202 -11.11 2.61 18.56
N PHE A 203 -12.40 2.81 18.87
CA PHE A 203 -12.83 3.69 19.97
C PHE A 203 -12.40 3.17 21.34
N ARG A 204 -12.42 1.86 21.54
CA ARG A 204 -11.99 1.25 22.80
C ARG A 204 -10.50 1.51 23.08
N LEU A 205 -9.66 1.48 22.04
CA LEU A 205 -8.23 1.71 22.18
C LEU A 205 -7.86 3.21 22.21
N LEU A 206 -8.45 4.03 21.33
CA LEU A 206 -8.05 5.43 21.15
C LEU A 206 -8.94 6.43 21.89
N GLY A 207 -10.05 5.97 22.48
CA GLY A 207 -11.14 6.78 22.98
C GLY A 207 -12.15 7.13 21.87
N THR A 208 -13.43 7.28 22.21
CA THR A 208 -14.46 7.72 21.25
C THR A 208 -14.17 9.16 20.82
N PRO A 209 -14.07 9.47 19.51
CA PRO A 209 -13.71 10.81 19.05
C PRO A 209 -14.79 11.82 19.42
N THR A 210 -14.36 13.00 19.88
CA THR A 210 -15.21 14.17 20.06
C THR A 210 -14.86 15.26 19.06
N GLU A 211 -15.62 16.36 19.05
CA GLU A 211 -15.31 17.56 18.25
C GLU A 211 -13.93 18.16 18.56
N LYS A 212 -13.34 17.84 19.72
CA LYS A 212 -11.99 18.26 20.09
C LYS A 212 -10.92 17.46 19.35
N GLU A 213 -11.06 16.13 19.28
CA GLU A 213 -10.11 15.26 18.61
C GLU A 213 -10.31 15.23 17.09
N TRP A 214 -11.55 15.47 16.64
CA TRP A 214 -11.92 15.51 15.23
C TRP A 214 -13.09 16.46 15.00
N ARG A 215 -12.76 17.63 14.46
CA ARG A 215 -13.75 18.67 14.17
C ARG A 215 -14.70 18.21 13.06
N GLY A 216 -16.01 18.23 13.34
CA GLY A 216 -17.07 17.82 12.43
C GLY A 216 -17.34 16.31 12.39
N VAL A 217 -16.76 15.53 13.32
CA VAL A 217 -17.01 14.08 13.39
C VAL A 217 -18.50 13.76 13.56
N ASN A 218 -19.25 14.62 14.26
CA ASN A 218 -20.68 14.45 14.46
C ASN A 218 -21.54 14.64 13.19
N LYS A 219 -20.96 15.17 12.10
CA LYS A 219 -21.62 15.39 10.81
C LYS A 219 -21.39 14.25 9.83
N LEU A 220 -20.58 13.25 10.19
CA LEU A 220 -20.30 12.12 9.32
C LEU A 220 -21.53 11.21 9.22
N PRO A 221 -21.84 10.66 8.02
CA PRO A 221 -23.09 9.93 7.78
C PRO A 221 -23.39 8.80 8.78
N GLU A 222 -22.34 8.05 9.14
CA GLU A 222 -22.49 6.90 10.04
C GLU A 222 -22.13 7.19 11.50
N PHE A 223 -21.86 8.46 11.85
CA PHE A 223 -21.66 8.80 13.25
C PHE A 223 -22.99 8.81 14.01
N LYS A 224 -23.07 8.05 15.12
CA LYS A 224 -24.25 8.03 15.99
C LYS A 224 -23.89 8.58 17.36
N HIS A 225 -24.72 9.50 17.87
CA HIS A 225 -24.54 10.05 19.23
C HIS A 225 -24.62 8.97 20.31
N THR A 226 -25.34 7.88 20.04
CA THR A 226 -25.53 6.71 20.90
C THR A 226 -24.32 5.77 20.96
N PHE A 227 -23.26 5.99 20.18
CA PHE A 227 -22.04 5.19 20.31
C PHE A 227 -21.47 5.26 21.72
N PRO A 228 -20.97 4.13 22.27
CA PRO A 228 -20.40 4.12 23.61
C PRO A 228 -19.23 5.10 23.73
N LYS A 229 -19.05 5.67 24.92
CA LYS A 229 -18.09 6.76 25.19
C LYS A 229 -16.88 6.23 25.97
N TRP A 230 -15.90 5.69 25.25
CA TRP A 230 -14.59 5.37 25.81
C TRP A 230 -13.79 6.67 25.94
N LYS A 231 -13.27 6.96 27.14
CA LYS A 231 -12.62 8.26 27.43
C LYS A 231 -11.09 8.23 27.35
N LYS A 232 -10.49 7.04 27.46
CA LYS A 232 -9.05 6.87 27.60
C LYS A 232 -8.43 6.45 26.27
N ASN A 233 -7.31 7.06 25.91
CA ASN A 233 -6.46 6.58 24.84
C ASN A 233 -5.37 5.69 25.45
N GLU A 234 -5.45 4.39 25.17
CA GLU A 234 -4.57 3.36 25.71
C GLU A 234 -3.53 2.89 24.69
N LEU A 235 -3.41 3.57 23.54
CA LEU A 235 -2.51 3.16 22.46
C LEU A 235 -1.05 3.07 22.91
N ALA A 236 -0.55 4.08 23.62
CA ALA A 236 0.83 4.06 24.11
C ALA A 236 1.05 2.90 25.09
N GLU A 237 0.14 2.73 26.04
CA GLU A 237 0.21 1.68 27.06
C GLU A 237 0.19 0.28 26.42
N ARG A 238 -0.60 0.11 25.35
CA ARG A 238 -0.67 -1.13 24.56
C ARG A 238 0.63 -1.43 23.81
N LEU A 239 1.32 -0.40 23.32
CA LEU A 239 2.51 -0.55 22.46
C LEU A 239 3.84 -0.51 23.21
N ASN A 240 3.92 0.19 24.35
CA ASN A 240 5.15 0.35 25.14
C ASN A 240 5.90 -0.96 25.48
N PRO A 241 5.25 -2.12 25.68
CA PRO A 241 5.98 -3.38 25.90
C PRO A 241 6.79 -3.86 24.70
N PHE A 242 6.42 -3.44 23.48
CA PHE A 242 6.96 -3.97 22.22
C PHE A 242 7.74 -2.92 21.42
N CYS A 243 7.36 -1.65 21.57
CA CYS A 243 7.89 -0.52 20.82
C CYS A 243 8.76 0.38 21.72
N ASP A 244 9.78 1.02 21.15
CA ASP A 244 10.40 2.16 21.82
C ASP A 244 9.50 3.41 21.73
N ALA A 245 9.78 4.41 22.57
CA ALA A 245 8.97 5.63 22.65
C ALA A 245 8.86 6.39 21.32
N ARG A 246 9.87 6.29 20.43
CA ARG A 246 9.87 7.00 19.15
C ARG A 246 8.97 6.31 18.14
N LEU A 247 8.93 4.97 18.13
CA LEU A 247 7.97 4.23 17.31
C LEU A 247 6.54 4.47 17.78
N VAL A 248 6.30 4.48 19.10
CA VAL A 248 4.97 4.78 19.67
C VAL A 248 4.49 6.17 19.24
N ASP A 249 5.34 7.18 19.35
CA ASP A 249 5.03 8.55 18.94
C ASP A 249 4.69 8.63 17.44
N LEU A 250 5.48 7.98 16.58
CA LEU A 250 5.20 7.91 15.15
C LEU A 250 3.83 7.28 14.85
N ILE A 251 3.51 6.16 15.50
CA ILE A 251 2.22 5.48 15.34
C ILE A 251 1.07 6.36 15.85
N GLN A 252 1.23 7.07 16.97
CA GLN A 252 0.23 8.00 17.48
C GLN A 252 -0.06 9.16 16.51
N LEU A 253 0.97 9.64 15.80
CA LEU A 253 0.83 10.66 14.75
C LEU A 253 0.15 10.09 13.48
N MET A 254 0.34 8.81 13.18
CA MET A 254 -0.35 8.10 12.08
C MET A 254 -1.79 7.73 12.41
N LEU A 255 -2.15 7.54 13.68
CA LEU A 255 -3.47 7.13 14.13
C LEU A 255 -4.31 8.29 14.71
N LYS A 256 -4.03 9.53 14.28
CA LYS A 256 -4.93 10.67 14.56
C LYS A 256 -6.28 10.46 13.88
N TYR A 257 -7.36 10.74 14.63
CA TYR A 257 -8.74 10.66 14.13
C TYR A 257 -8.96 11.60 12.96
N ASP A 258 -8.75 12.90 13.17
CA ASP A 258 -8.87 13.90 12.11
C ASP A 258 -7.83 13.62 11.01
N PRO A 259 -8.27 13.29 9.78
CA PRO A 259 -7.36 12.99 8.68
C PRO A 259 -6.43 14.16 8.33
N SER A 260 -6.83 15.41 8.65
CA SER A 260 -6.02 16.61 8.41
C SER A 260 -4.88 16.79 9.41
N LEU A 261 -5.00 16.18 10.60
CA LEU A 261 -3.98 16.22 11.65
C LEU A 261 -3.04 15.01 11.60
N ARG A 262 -3.35 14.02 10.77
CA ARG A 262 -2.56 12.80 10.59
C ARG A 262 -1.25 13.14 9.86
N ILE A 263 -0.13 12.62 10.35
CA ILE A 263 1.19 12.91 9.77
C ILE A 263 1.25 12.48 8.30
N SER A 264 1.79 13.33 7.42
CA SER A 264 2.02 12.93 6.04
C SER A 264 3.18 11.93 5.94
N MET A 265 3.19 11.06 4.93
CA MET A 265 4.33 10.13 4.69
C MET A 265 5.66 10.87 4.53
N ARG A 266 5.64 12.07 3.93
CA ARG A 266 6.82 12.94 3.85
C ARG A 266 7.33 13.33 5.24
N ASN A 267 6.45 13.79 6.13
CA ASN A 267 6.83 14.21 7.48
C ASN A 267 7.22 13.02 8.35
N ALA A 268 6.58 11.86 8.15
CA ALA A 268 6.93 10.62 8.82
C ALA A 268 8.39 10.23 8.57
N LEU A 269 8.90 10.39 7.33
CA LEU A 269 10.31 10.11 7.00
C LEU A 269 11.32 11.01 7.74
N TYR A 270 10.91 12.19 8.23
CA TYR A 270 11.74 13.09 9.05
C TYR A 270 11.55 12.87 10.56
N HIS A 271 10.77 11.86 10.96
CA HIS A 271 10.53 11.57 12.36
C HIS A 271 11.80 11.04 13.06
N LYS A 272 12.00 11.40 14.34
CA LYS A 272 13.16 10.99 15.16
C LYS A 272 13.34 9.48 15.30
N TYR A 273 12.28 8.72 15.00
CA TYR A 273 12.34 7.27 14.92
C TYR A 273 13.31 6.80 13.82
N PHE A 274 13.58 7.61 12.79
CA PHE A 274 14.42 7.24 11.65
C PHE A 274 15.84 7.82 11.67
N ASP A 275 16.22 8.61 12.68
CA ASP A 275 17.54 9.29 12.75
C ASP A 275 18.73 8.34 12.55
N ASN A 276 18.62 7.08 13.00
CA ASN A 276 19.71 6.10 12.96
C ASN A 276 19.68 5.20 11.71
N VAL A 277 18.63 5.27 10.89
CA VAL A 277 18.49 4.41 9.69
C VAL A 277 19.59 4.73 8.66
N GLY A 278 20.17 5.93 8.71
CA GLY A 278 21.26 6.38 7.83
C GLY A 278 22.68 5.92 8.20
N CYS A 279 22.97 5.50 9.45
CA CYS A 279 24.34 5.12 9.83
C CYS A 279 24.79 3.74 9.31
N LYS A 280 23.88 2.94 8.72
CA LYS A 280 24.21 1.70 8.00
C LYS A 280 23.65 1.62 6.57
N MET A 281 22.82 2.57 6.15
CA MET A 281 22.34 2.66 4.75
C MET A 281 23.19 3.54 3.85
N ALA A 282 24.33 4.04 4.35
CA ALA A 282 25.31 4.83 3.61
C ALA A 282 26.17 3.99 2.64
N ILE A 283 25.56 3.16 1.79
CA ILE A 283 26.09 2.81 0.46
C ILE A 283 24.92 2.80 -0.54
N SER A 284 24.39 3.98 -0.84
CA SER A 284 23.96 4.34 -2.20
C SER A 284 24.09 5.85 -2.40
N LYS A 285 25.23 6.41 -1.99
CA LYS A 285 25.74 7.66 -2.56
C LYS A 285 26.54 7.33 -3.83
N LYS A 286 25.86 6.80 -4.85
CA LYS A 286 26.32 6.77 -6.24
C LYS A 286 25.14 6.89 -7.20
N PHE A 287 24.38 7.98 -7.11
CA PHE A 287 23.84 8.60 -8.33
C PHE A 287 24.95 9.45 -8.95
N ARG A 288 26.00 8.79 -9.45
CA ARG A 288 26.99 9.36 -10.36
C ARG A 288 27.21 8.35 -11.47
N LYS A 289 26.71 8.73 -12.66
CA LYS A 289 27.04 8.28 -14.01
C LYS A 289 27.83 6.97 -14.14
N THR A 290 27.16 5.94 -14.65
CA THR A 290 27.72 4.90 -15.53
C THR A 290 26.66 4.61 -16.59
N ASN A 291 26.73 5.32 -17.72
CA ASN A 291 27.02 4.73 -19.03
C ASN A 291 27.49 3.27 -19.02
N GLU A 292 26.80 2.49 -19.87
CA GLU A 292 27.13 1.18 -20.46
C GLU A 292 27.03 -0.03 -19.49
N ILE A 293 26.36 -1.15 -19.82
CA ILE A 293 26.35 -1.93 -21.07
C ILE A 293 25.01 -2.68 -21.29
N GLY A 294 24.57 -2.76 -22.57
CA GLY A 294 23.76 -3.82 -23.20
C GLY A 294 22.26 -3.86 -22.87
N VAL A 295 21.30 -3.71 -23.80
CA VAL A 295 21.21 -4.28 -25.15
C VAL A 295 20.56 -3.27 -26.10
N ILE A 296 21.15 -3.15 -27.30
CA ILE A 296 20.63 -2.41 -28.44
C ILE A 296 19.42 -3.16 -29.02
N VAL A 297 18.29 -2.48 -29.19
CA VAL A 297 17.42 -2.72 -30.33
C VAL A 297 17.09 -1.38 -30.99
N LYS A 298 17.92 -1.00 -31.98
CA LYS A 298 17.57 0.02 -32.96
C LYS A 298 16.38 -0.50 -33.77
N ALA A 299 15.25 0.20 -33.75
CA ALA A 299 14.24 0.06 -34.78
C ALA A 299 14.50 1.12 -35.86
N SER A 300 15.12 0.71 -36.96
CA SER A 300 15.22 1.51 -38.17
C SER A 300 13.86 1.52 -38.88
N PHE A 301 13.33 2.71 -39.15
CA PHE A 301 12.22 2.87 -40.09
C PHE A 301 12.79 2.94 -41.51
N LYS A 302 12.32 2.07 -42.40
CA LYS A 302 12.43 2.28 -43.85
C LYS A 302 11.02 2.39 -44.39
N GLU A 303 10.69 3.60 -44.85
CA GLU A 303 9.50 3.87 -45.63
C GLU A 303 9.57 3.08 -46.93
N ILE A 304 8.51 2.33 -47.24
CA ILE A 304 8.21 1.94 -48.61
C ILE A 304 6.75 2.34 -48.87
N SER A 305 6.62 3.35 -49.73
CA SER A 305 5.42 3.88 -50.36
C SER A 305 4.67 2.81 -51.18
N PRO A 306 3.38 3.02 -51.46
CA PRO A 306 2.49 1.97 -51.98
C PRO A 306 2.63 1.82 -53.50
N GLN A 307 2.71 0.58 -53.99
CA GLN A 307 2.35 0.28 -55.37
C GLN A 307 1.52 -1.01 -55.47
N ARG A 308 0.28 -0.76 -55.89
CA ARG A 308 -0.71 -1.56 -56.64
C ARG A 308 -1.16 -2.89 -56.06
#